data_AF-A0A822DIL5-F1
#
_entry.id   AF-A0A822DIL5-F1
#
_cell.length_a   1.000
_cell.length_b   1.000
_cell.length_c   1.000
_cell.angle_alpha   90.00
_cell.angle_beta   90.00
_cell.angle_gamma   90.00
#
_symmetry.space_group_name_H-M   'P 1'
#
loop_
_entity.id
_entity.type
_entity.pdbx_description
1 polymer ?
#
loop_
_entity_poly.entity_id
_entity_poly.type
_entity_poly.pdbx_seq_one_letter_code
_entity_poly.pdbx_strand_id
1 'polypeptide(L)'
;LINGFCHYLNRHWVRPMYESGRRDVYEIFTMAMEVWQLVFFQPLQSQVTLECLQLINDERQNEMINTRLIHKVVQSYVELGFWENSSVPNNSHQITSQTLVIYKDYFEVQFLQSTEEFYRQEAADFLVHNSVTEYLKKVFQRFEEEKHRVHSYLHSSTEKPLIKKLEDVFIRDQLEAIYIEAKALLHDEKYSG
;
A
#
# COMPACT_ATOMS: atom_id res chain seq x y z
N LEU A 1 -18.38 1.06 -20.05
CA LEU A 1 -19.34 0.45 -21.01
C LEU A 1 -20.65 0.06 -20.35
N ILE A 2 -20.64 -0.71 -19.24
CA ILE A 2 -21.87 -1.10 -18.50
C ILE A 2 -22.65 0.11 -17.96
N ASN A 3 -22.00 1.10 -17.33
CA ASN A 3 -22.68 2.29 -16.83
C ASN A 3 -23.37 3.13 -17.91
N GLY A 4 -22.85 3.17 -19.15
CA GLY A 4 -23.49 3.91 -20.25
C GLY A 4 -24.75 3.22 -20.79
N PHE A 5 -24.73 1.88 -20.85
CA PHE A 5 -25.87 1.07 -21.29
C PHE A 5 -26.96 0.96 -20.20
N CYS A 6 -26.52 0.88 -18.95
CA CYS A 6 -27.39 0.79 -17.77
C CYS A 6 -27.89 2.14 -17.27
N HIS A 7 -27.37 3.26 -17.81
CA HIS A 7 -27.83 4.61 -17.44
C HIS A 7 -29.33 4.79 -17.71
N TYR A 8 -29.84 4.19 -18.78
CA TYR A 8 -31.28 4.25 -19.10
C TYR A 8 -32.11 3.50 -18.06
N LEU A 9 -31.69 2.29 -17.66
CA LEU A 9 -32.33 1.49 -16.61
C LEU A 9 -32.21 2.17 -15.23
N ASN A 10 -31.04 2.69 -14.88
CA ASN A 10 -30.83 3.43 -13.63
C ASN A 10 -31.70 4.70 -13.57
N ARG A 11 -31.83 5.43 -14.67
CA ARG A 11 -32.59 6.68 -14.72
C ARG A 11 -34.10 6.48 -14.78
N HIS A 12 -34.57 5.54 -15.60
CA HIS A 12 -35.99 5.39 -15.94
C HIS A 12 -36.69 4.25 -15.20
N TRP A 13 -35.96 3.36 -14.53
CA TRP A 13 -36.57 2.21 -13.84
C TRP A 13 -36.15 2.11 -12.37
N VAL A 14 -34.86 2.29 -12.05
CA VAL A 14 -34.38 2.23 -10.66
C VAL A 14 -34.90 3.40 -9.82
N ARG A 15 -34.83 4.65 -10.33
CA ARG A 15 -35.34 5.83 -9.60
C ARG A 15 -36.84 5.76 -9.28
N PRO A 16 -37.74 5.44 -10.24
CA PRO A 16 -39.17 5.29 -9.93
C PRO A 16 -39.50 4.14 -8.97
N MET A 17 -38.72 3.05 -8.98
CA MET A 17 -38.92 1.93 -8.06
C MET A 17 -38.55 2.29 -6.62
N TYR A 18 -37.50 3.10 -6.44
CA TYR A 18 -37.11 3.65 -5.14
C TYR A 18 -38.19 4.60 -4.59
N GLU A 19 -38.77 5.45 -5.44
CA GLU A 19 -39.90 6.35 -5.09
C GLU A 19 -41.20 5.57 -4.78
N SER A 20 -41.36 4.36 -5.34
CA SER A 20 -42.50 3.47 -5.09
C SER A 20 -42.36 2.62 -3.82
N GLY A 21 -41.32 2.83 -3.02
CA GLY A 21 -41.12 2.16 -1.72
C GLY A 21 -40.35 0.84 -1.78
N ARG A 22 -39.85 0.41 -2.95
CA ARG A 22 -38.96 -0.75 -3.08
C ARG A 22 -37.51 -0.34 -2.91
N ARG A 23 -36.96 -0.63 -1.72
CA ARG A 23 -35.58 -0.29 -1.31
C ARG A 23 -34.55 -1.37 -1.67
N ASP A 24 -34.99 -2.47 -2.26
CA ASP A 24 -34.19 -3.61 -2.72
C ASP A 24 -33.59 -3.42 -4.13
N VAL A 25 -33.83 -2.26 -4.76
CA VAL A 25 -33.35 -1.96 -6.11
C VAL A 25 -32.18 -0.97 -6.04
N TYR A 26 -30.98 -1.49 -6.24
CA TYR A 26 -29.75 -0.72 -6.32
C TYR A 26 -29.39 -0.39 -7.78
N GLU A 27 -28.49 0.58 -7.98
CA GLU A 27 -27.92 0.78 -9.31
C GLU A 27 -27.15 -0.48 -9.74
N ILE A 28 -27.21 -0.82 -11.03
CA ILE A 28 -26.56 -2.03 -11.58
C ILE A 28 -25.07 -2.09 -11.22
N PHE A 29 -24.43 -0.92 -11.09
CA PHE A 29 -23.04 -0.83 -10.66
C PHE A 29 -22.83 -1.28 -9.21
N THR A 30 -23.72 -0.89 -8.29
CA THR A 30 -23.68 -1.31 -6.89
C THR A 30 -23.82 -2.83 -6.77
N MET A 31 -24.77 -3.43 -7.49
CA MET A 31 -24.93 -4.89 -7.51
C MET A 31 -23.69 -5.60 -8.06
N ALA A 32 -23.05 -5.04 -9.11
CA ALA A 32 -21.81 -5.59 -9.65
C ALA A 32 -20.66 -5.53 -8.63
N MET A 33 -20.58 -4.48 -7.82
CA MET A 33 -19.58 -4.35 -6.75
C MET A 33 -19.84 -5.31 -5.59
N GLU A 34 -21.10 -5.54 -5.21
CA GLU A 34 -21.45 -6.56 -4.21
C GLU A 34 -21.07 -7.97 -4.67
N VAL A 35 -21.37 -8.32 -5.93
CA VAL A 35 -20.96 -9.61 -6.52
C VAL A 35 -19.44 -9.70 -6.58
N TRP A 36 -18.74 -8.63 -6.95
CA TRP A 36 -17.28 -8.60 -6.95
C TRP A 36 -16.72 -8.84 -5.53
N GLN A 37 -17.27 -8.18 -4.52
CA GLN A 37 -16.83 -8.33 -3.13
C GLN A 37 -17.02 -9.79 -2.65
N LEU A 38 -18.18 -10.38 -2.90
CA LEU A 38 -18.53 -11.72 -2.44
C LEU A 38 -17.83 -12.85 -3.21
N VAL A 39 -17.78 -12.74 -4.54
CA VAL A 39 -17.33 -13.84 -5.41
C VAL A 39 -15.84 -13.75 -5.73
N PHE A 40 -15.27 -12.55 -5.80
CA PHE A 40 -13.87 -12.36 -6.17
C PHE A 40 -13.02 -11.95 -4.97
N PHE A 41 -13.37 -10.87 -4.28
CA PHE A 41 -12.51 -10.29 -3.25
C PHE A 41 -12.36 -11.22 -2.04
N GLN A 42 -13.46 -11.65 -1.41
CA GLN A 42 -13.40 -12.50 -0.23
C GLN A 42 -12.57 -13.78 -0.40
N PRO A 43 -12.71 -14.58 -1.48
CA PRO A 43 -11.93 -15.80 -1.63
C PRO A 43 -10.49 -15.58 -2.12
N LEU A 44 -10.21 -14.52 -2.89
CA LEU A 44 -8.92 -14.37 -3.58
C LEU A 44 -8.00 -13.30 -3.00
N GLN A 45 -8.50 -12.38 -2.16
CA GLN A 45 -7.72 -11.24 -1.70
C GLN A 45 -6.40 -11.66 -1.04
N SER A 46 -6.40 -12.70 -0.20
CA SER A 46 -5.19 -13.11 0.52
C SER A 46 -4.10 -13.59 -0.44
N GLN A 47 -4.49 -14.39 -1.44
CA GLN A 47 -3.56 -14.90 -2.43
C GLN A 47 -3.06 -13.77 -3.34
N VAL A 48 -3.96 -12.92 -3.83
CA VAL A 48 -3.59 -11.80 -4.70
C VAL A 48 -2.66 -10.81 -3.98
N THR A 49 -2.94 -10.49 -2.72
CA THR A 49 -2.05 -9.66 -1.91
C THR A 49 -0.68 -10.31 -1.76
N LEU A 50 -0.63 -11.60 -1.40
CA LEU A 50 0.65 -12.31 -1.23
C LEU A 50 1.51 -12.28 -2.49
N GLU A 51 0.93 -12.59 -3.65
CA GLU A 51 1.61 -12.54 -4.95
C GLU A 51 2.09 -11.11 -5.28
N CYS A 52 1.28 -10.09 -4.97
CA CYS A 52 1.71 -8.70 -5.14
C CYS A 52 2.90 -8.35 -4.25
N LEU A 53 2.93 -8.84 -3.01
CA LEU A 53 4.04 -8.61 -2.08
C LEU A 53 5.32 -9.32 -2.52
N GLN A 54 5.19 -10.53 -3.09
CA GLN A 54 6.33 -11.24 -3.70
C GLN A 54 6.92 -10.44 -4.85
N LEU A 55 6.09 -9.97 -5.80
CA LEU A 55 6.55 -9.12 -6.89
C LEU A 55 7.26 -7.85 -6.38
N ILE A 56 6.76 -7.23 -5.30
CA ILE A 56 7.42 -6.07 -4.69
C ILE A 56 8.80 -6.44 -4.13
N ASN A 57 8.92 -7.60 -3.48
CA ASN A 57 10.20 -8.06 -2.95
C ASN A 57 11.20 -8.40 -4.06
N ASP A 58 10.73 -8.99 -5.16
CA ASP A 58 11.55 -9.24 -6.35
C ASP A 58 12.06 -7.91 -6.95
N GLU A 59 11.21 -6.88 -7.02
CA GLU A 59 11.61 -5.54 -7.45
C GLU A 59 12.69 -4.93 -6.55
N ARG A 60 12.63 -5.13 -5.22
CA ARG A 60 13.66 -4.65 -4.27
C ARG A 60 15.02 -5.31 -4.49
N GLN A 61 15.02 -6.51 -5.05
CA GLN A 61 16.20 -7.26 -5.46
C GLN A 61 16.69 -6.88 -6.86
N ASN A 62 16.10 -5.84 -7.48
CA ASN A 62 16.37 -5.34 -8.83
C ASN A 62 15.84 -6.24 -9.95
N GLU A 63 14.82 -7.06 -9.69
CA GLU A 63 14.14 -7.78 -10.76
C GLU A 63 13.14 -6.88 -11.50
N MET A 64 12.99 -7.10 -12.81
CA MET A 64 12.04 -6.35 -13.61
C MET A 64 10.62 -6.92 -13.45
N ILE A 65 9.75 -6.15 -12.79
CA ILE A 65 8.37 -6.53 -12.56
C ILE A 65 7.37 -5.67 -13.35
N ASN A 66 6.16 -6.20 -13.54
CA ASN A 66 5.06 -5.44 -14.11
C ASN A 66 4.29 -4.67 -13.03
N THR A 67 4.77 -3.48 -12.69
CA THR A 67 4.17 -2.58 -11.68
C THR A 67 2.71 -2.21 -11.98
N ARG A 68 2.28 -2.32 -13.24
CA ARG A 68 0.88 -2.06 -13.63
C ARG A 68 -0.09 -3.08 -13.04
N LEU A 69 0.37 -4.31 -12.75
CA LEU A 69 -0.48 -5.33 -12.11
C LEU A 69 -0.77 -4.93 -10.67
N ILE A 70 0.26 -4.57 -9.91
CA ILE A 70 0.13 -4.13 -8.52
C ILE A 70 -0.75 -2.87 -8.45
N HIS A 71 -0.51 -1.89 -9.34
CA HIS A 71 -1.32 -0.68 -9.40
C HIS A 71 -2.82 -0.98 -9.58
N LYS A 72 -3.17 -1.89 -10.49
CA LYS A 72 -4.57 -2.28 -10.74
C LYS A 72 -5.20 -3.00 -9.54
N VAL A 73 -4.45 -3.87 -8.87
CA VAL A 73 -4.91 -4.56 -7.66
C VAL A 73 -5.17 -3.53 -6.56
N VAL A 74 -4.21 -2.65 -6.29
CA VAL A 74 -4.34 -1.57 -5.29
C VAL A 74 -5.53 -0.68 -5.60
N GLN A 75 -5.68 -0.25 -6.86
CA GLN A 75 -6.83 0.55 -7.29
C GLN A 75 -8.15 -0.17 -7.04
N SER A 76 -8.22 -1.49 -7.30
CA SER A 76 -9.43 -2.28 -7.02
C SER A 76 -9.78 -2.32 -5.52
N TYR A 77 -8.78 -2.44 -4.63
CA TYR A 77 -9.01 -2.45 -3.17
C TYR A 77 -9.51 -1.09 -2.69
N VAL A 78 -8.94 -0.01 -3.24
CA VAL A 78 -9.37 1.36 -2.97
C VAL A 78 -10.79 1.58 -3.47
N GLU A 79 -11.10 1.20 -4.73
CA GLU A 79 -12.43 1.30 -5.33
C GLU A 79 -13.50 0.55 -4.53
N LEU A 80 -13.22 -0.69 -4.10
CA LEU A 80 -14.15 -1.47 -3.27
C LEU A 80 -14.47 -0.78 -1.94
N GLY A 81 -13.48 -0.16 -1.31
CA GLY A 81 -13.67 0.54 -0.04
C GLY A 81 -14.63 1.73 -0.15
N PHE A 82 -14.74 2.39 -1.32
CA PHE A 82 -15.77 3.41 -1.52
C PHE A 82 -17.18 2.85 -1.46
N TRP A 83 -17.42 1.69 -2.06
CA TRP A 83 -18.76 1.14 -2.21
C TRP A 83 -19.34 0.64 -0.90
N GLU A 84 -18.53 -0.01 -0.07
CA GLU A 84 -18.96 -0.44 1.27
C GLU A 84 -19.48 0.75 2.10
N ASN A 85 -18.85 1.93 1.97
CA ASN A 85 -19.24 3.14 2.69
C ASN A 85 -20.29 4.01 1.98
N SER A 86 -20.51 3.81 0.67
CA SER A 86 -21.52 4.53 -0.14
C SER A 86 -22.94 3.97 0.00
N SER A 87 -23.12 2.93 0.81
CA SER A 87 -24.42 2.48 1.30
C SER A 87 -25.19 3.57 2.08
N VAL A 88 -24.53 4.71 2.38
CA VAL A 88 -25.14 5.99 2.78
C VAL A 88 -25.19 6.95 1.57
N PRO A 89 -26.36 7.46 1.17
CA PRO A 89 -26.54 8.23 -0.07
C PRO A 89 -26.08 9.69 0.11
N ASN A 90 -24.78 9.92 0.23
CA ASN A 90 -24.21 11.26 0.15
C ASN A 90 -23.26 11.34 -1.05
N ASN A 91 -23.65 12.15 -2.03
CA ASN A 91 -23.01 12.37 -3.33
C ASN A 91 -21.61 13.04 -3.26
N SER A 92 -20.83 12.82 -2.22
CA SER A 92 -19.44 13.26 -2.14
C SER A 92 -18.53 12.13 -2.64
N HIS A 93 -18.07 12.22 -3.89
CA HIS A 93 -16.97 11.40 -4.44
C HIS A 93 -15.62 11.81 -3.81
N GLN A 94 -15.56 11.92 -2.49
CA GLN A 94 -14.35 12.30 -1.77
C GLN A 94 -13.79 11.05 -1.09
N ILE A 95 -12.53 10.73 -1.39
CA ILE A 95 -11.76 9.68 -0.72
C ILE A 95 -11.60 10.11 0.74
N THR A 96 -12.33 9.45 1.63
CA THR A 96 -12.21 9.69 3.08
C THR A 96 -11.48 8.53 3.73
N SER A 97 -11.06 8.70 4.98
CA SER A 97 -10.41 7.60 5.74
C SER A 97 -11.29 6.36 5.84
N GLN A 98 -12.62 6.49 5.73
CA GLN A 98 -13.56 5.37 5.69
C GLN A 98 -13.48 4.60 4.37
N THR A 99 -13.32 5.27 3.23
CA THR A 99 -13.29 4.60 1.91
C THR A 99 -12.00 3.83 1.63
N LEU A 100 -10.99 3.92 2.51
CA LEU A 100 -9.71 3.22 2.38
C LEU A 100 -9.60 1.97 3.26
N VAL A 101 -10.62 1.62 4.05
CA VAL A 101 -10.57 0.52 5.02
C VAL A 101 -10.13 -0.79 4.36
N ILE A 102 -10.71 -1.14 3.21
CA ILE A 102 -10.36 -2.37 2.49
C ILE A 102 -8.88 -2.36 2.05
N TYR A 103 -8.40 -1.26 1.49
CA TYR A 103 -6.99 -1.15 1.13
C TYR A 103 -6.07 -1.28 2.36
N LYS A 104 -6.42 -0.60 3.46
CA LYS A 104 -5.58 -0.58 4.66
C LYS A 104 -5.50 -1.95 5.32
N ASP A 105 -6.64 -2.58 5.54
CA ASP A 105 -6.76 -3.81 6.32
C ASP A 105 -6.21 -5.03 5.57
N TYR A 106 -6.44 -5.08 4.25
CA TYR A 106 -6.09 -6.27 3.45
C TYR A 106 -4.78 -6.13 2.66
N PHE A 107 -4.31 -4.90 2.39
CA PHE A 107 -3.07 -4.68 1.64
C PHE A 107 -2.01 -3.93 2.44
N GLU A 108 -2.30 -2.71 2.92
CA GLU A 108 -1.30 -1.83 3.56
C GLU A 108 -0.64 -2.48 4.78
N VAL A 109 -1.42 -3.13 5.65
CA VAL A 109 -0.89 -3.82 6.83
C VAL A 109 0.10 -4.92 6.44
N GLN A 110 -0.25 -5.76 5.48
CA GLN A 110 0.60 -6.87 5.01
C GLN A 110 1.85 -6.34 4.30
N PHE A 111 1.70 -5.29 3.47
CA PHE A 111 2.80 -4.61 2.82
C PHE A 111 3.81 -4.04 3.83
N LEU A 112 3.34 -3.32 4.85
CA LEU A 112 4.21 -2.74 5.87
C LEU A 112 4.94 -3.82 6.68
N GLN A 113 4.25 -4.91 7.02
CA GLN A 113 4.85 -6.05 7.72
C GLN A 113 5.93 -6.73 6.89
N SER A 114 5.64 -7.07 5.64
CA SER A 114 6.63 -7.69 4.74
C SER A 114 7.83 -6.78 4.49
N THR A 115 7.59 -5.46 4.40
CA THR A 115 8.65 -4.46 4.22
C THR A 115 9.56 -4.35 5.44
N GLU A 116 8.98 -4.35 6.64
CA GLU A 116 9.73 -4.34 7.89
C GLU A 116 10.62 -5.59 8.02
N GLU A 117 10.08 -6.76 7.71
CA GLU A 117 10.83 -8.02 7.76
C GLU A 117 11.97 -8.05 6.73
N PHE A 118 11.69 -7.67 5.48
CA PHE A 118 12.69 -7.59 4.42
C PHE A 118 13.87 -6.70 4.81
N TYR A 119 13.60 -5.47 5.27
CA TYR A 119 14.68 -4.53 5.59
C TYR A 119 15.37 -4.84 6.91
N ARG A 120 14.71 -5.50 7.87
CA ARG A 120 15.39 -5.97 9.09
C ARG A 120 16.44 -7.01 8.75
N GLN A 121 16.14 -7.94 7.83
CA GLN A 121 17.12 -8.90 7.34
C GLN A 121 18.23 -8.21 6.53
N GLU A 122 17.87 -7.35 5.58
CA GLU A 122 18.87 -6.64 4.76
C GLU A 122 19.82 -5.78 5.62
N ALA A 123 19.31 -5.07 6.63
CA ALA A 123 20.13 -4.23 7.50
C ALA A 123 21.12 -5.06 8.32
N ALA A 124 20.65 -6.16 8.92
CA ALA A 124 21.50 -7.07 9.71
C ALA A 124 22.60 -7.68 8.84
N ASP A 125 22.26 -8.20 7.66
CA ASP A 125 23.23 -8.81 6.75
C ASP A 125 24.23 -7.79 6.21
N PHE A 126 23.80 -6.56 5.92
CA PHE A 126 24.67 -5.53 5.37
C PHE A 126 25.70 -5.01 6.38
N LEU A 127 25.30 -4.82 7.64
CA LEU A 127 26.19 -4.32 8.71
C LEU A 127 27.28 -5.32 9.11
N VAL A 128 27.10 -6.62 8.86
CA VAL A 128 28.15 -7.63 9.10
C VAL A 128 29.34 -7.46 8.15
N HIS A 129 29.10 -6.95 6.95
CA HIS A 129 30.10 -6.94 5.87
C HIS A 129 30.57 -5.55 5.44
N ASN A 130 29.93 -4.48 5.91
CA ASN A 130 30.17 -3.11 5.44
C ASN A 130 30.27 -2.13 6.61
N SER A 131 30.88 -0.97 6.36
CA SER A 131 30.94 0.12 7.34
C SER A 131 29.57 0.76 7.60
N VAL A 132 29.37 1.40 8.76
CA VAL A 132 28.18 2.23 9.04
C VAL A 132 28.06 3.35 8.01
N THR A 133 29.19 3.91 7.55
CA THR A 133 29.14 4.96 6.51
C THR A 133 28.52 4.47 5.20
N GLU A 134 28.88 3.26 4.73
CA GLU A 134 28.28 2.64 3.55
C GLU A 134 26.82 2.24 3.81
N TYR A 135 26.55 1.74 5.01
CA TYR A 135 25.19 1.39 5.43
C TYR A 135 24.26 2.60 5.35
N LEU A 136 24.65 3.75 5.91
CA LEU A 136 23.82 4.96 5.87
C LEU A 136 23.55 5.43 4.43
N LYS A 137 24.53 5.35 3.53
CA LYS A 137 24.32 5.65 2.10
C LYS A 137 23.28 4.74 1.48
N LYS A 138 23.35 3.43 1.77
CA LYS A 138 22.36 2.46 1.31
C LYS A 138 20.98 2.72 1.90
N VAL A 139 20.89 3.07 3.18
CA VAL A 139 19.64 3.47 3.83
C VAL A 139 18.98 4.64 3.09
N PHE A 140 19.71 5.73 2.82
CA PHE A 140 19.15 6.86 2.06
C PHE A 140 18.62 6.45 0.69
N GLN A 141 19.35 5.59 -0.02
CA GLN A 141 18.88 5.05 -1.29
C GLN A 141 17.57 4.27 -1.15
N ARG A 142 17.48 3.36 -0.16
CA ARG A 142 16.27 2.56 0.09
C ARG A 142 15.05 3.44 0.44
N PHE A 143 15.24 4.53 1.18
CA PHE A 143 14.17 5.49 1.47
C PHE A 143 13.60 6.12 0.19
N GLU A 144 14.46 6.56 -0.73
CA GLU A 144 14.02 7.16 -2.00
C GLU A 144 13.35 6.12 -2.91
N GLU A 145 13.87 4.89 -2.95
CA GLU A 145 13.26 3.78 -3.70
C GLU A 145 11.84 3.46 -3.18
N GLU A 146 11.66 3.34 -1.86
CA GLU A 146 10.35 3.07 -1.26
C GLU A 146 9.37 4.24 -1.43
N LYS A 147 9.86 5.48 -1.38
CA LYS A 147 9.03 6.65 -1.66
C LYS A 147 8.57 6.68 -3.12
N HIS A 148 9.47 6.37 -4.04
CA HIS A 148 9.14 6.25 -5.46
C HIS A 148 8.13 5.13 -5.71
N ARG A 149 8.28 3.99 -5.02
CA ARG A 149 7.36 2.86 -5.05
C ARG A 149 5.94 3.26 -4.64
N VAL A 150 5.82 4.00 -3.53
CA VAL A 150 4.52 4.51 -3.09
C VAL A 150 3.89 5.40 -4.15
N HIS A 151 4.66 6.34 -4.71
CA HIS A 151 4.16 7.25 -5.73
C HIS A 151 3.75 6.53 -7.04
N SER A 152 4.43 5.44 -7.37
CA SER A 152 4.25 4.75 -8.65
C SER A 152 3.00 3.87 -8.69
N TYR A 153 2.73 3.12 -7.62
CA TYR A 153 1.64 2.13 -7.66
C TYR A 153 0.92 1.85 -6.34
N LEU A 154 1.25 2.52 -5.24
CA LEU A 154 0.51 2.39 -3.96
C LEU A 154 -0.37 3.62 -3.71
N HIS A 155 -1.24 3.53 -2.71
CA HIS A 155 -2.01 4.69 -2.28
C HIS A 155 -1.14 5.62 -1.40
N SER A 156 -1.29 6.94 -1.58
CA SER A 156 -0.48 7.95 -0.88
C SER A 156 -0.60 7.92 0.65
N SER A 157 -1.67 7.32 1.18
CA SER A 157 -1.82 7.10 2.63
C SER A 157 -0.70 6.25 3.24
N THR A 158 -0.03 5.43 2.41
CA THR A 158 1.00 4.48 2.83
C THR A 158 2.35 5.11 3.07
N GLU A 159 2.61 6.31 2.52
CA GLU A 159 3.93 6.95 2.62
C GLU A 159 4.34 7.17 4.09
N LYS A 160 3.50 7.85 4.88
CA LYS A 160 3.81 8.15 6.29
C LYS A 160 4.08 6.91 7.15
N PRO A 161 3.21 5.87 7.17
CA PRO A 161 3.47 4.69 7.97
C PRO A 161 4.68 3.88 7.45
N LEU A 162 4.92 3.87 6.14
CA LEU A 162 6.10 3.22 5.55
C LEU A 162 7.39 3.89 6.02
N ILE A 163 7.49 5.22 5.88
CA ILE A 163 8.67 5.99 6.32
C ILE A 163 8.96 5.70 7.80
N LYS A 164 7.93 5.69 8.65
CA LYS A 164 8.10 5.37 10.07
C LYS A 164 8.67 3.96 10.28
N LYS A 165 8.19 2.96 9.54
CA LYS A 165 8.71 1.58 9.62
C LYS A 165 10.17 1.49 9.17
N LEU A 166 10.54 2.20 8.12
CA LEU A 166 11.93 2.27 7.66
C LEU A 166 12.82 2.97 8.67
N GLU A 167 12.37 4.05 9.32
CA GLU A 167 13.11 4.71 10.40
C GLU A 167 13.33 3.79 11.60
N ASP A 168 12.29 3.04 12.00
CA ASP A 168 12.41 2.09 13.10
C ASP A 168 13.44 0.99 12.76
N VAL A 169 13.38 0.39 11.57
CA VAL A 169 14.29 -0.69 11.16
C VAL A 169 15.72 -0.20 10.92
N PHE A 170 15.89 0.88 10.15
CA PHE A 170 17.21 1.29 9.71
C PHE A 170 17.96 2.16 10.72
N ILE A 171 17.25 2.93 11.54
CA ILE A 171 17.85 3.91 12.44
C ILE A 171 17.69 3.47 13.90
N ARG A 172 16.47 3.18 14.35
CA ARG A 172 16.22 2.86 15.76
C ARG A 172 16.84 1.52 16.15
N ASP A 173 16.61 0.47 15.35
CA ASP A 173 17.12 -0.87 15.66
C ASP A 173 18.66 -0.95 15.55
N GLN A 174 19.29 -0.09 14.72
CA GLN A 174 20.74 -0.09 14.49
C GLN A 174 21.49 1.06 15.19
N LEU A 175 20.82 1.79 16.09
CA LEU A 175 21.35 3.02 16.69
C LEU A 175 22.68 2.81 17.44
N GLU A 176 22.82 1.67 18.12
CA GLU A 176 24.02 1.35 18.88
C GLU A 176 25.24 1.15 17.96
N ALA A 177 25.09 0.38 16.89
CA ALA A 177 26.14 0.18 15.88
C ALA A 177 26.57 1.52 15.26
N ILE A 178 25.59 2.35 14.90
CA ILE A 178 25.83 3.69 14.34
C ILE A 178 26.61 4.57 15.34
N TYR A 179 26.22 4.56 16.62
CA TYR A 179 26.85 5.36 17.65
C TYR A 179 28.31 4.94 17.92
N ILE A 180 28.58 3.63 17.93
CA ILE A 180 29.94 3.10 18.16
C ILE A 180 30.89 3.54 17.05
N GLU A 181 30.49 3.38 15.78
CA GLU A 181 31.34 3.79 14.65
C GLU A 181 31.51 5.31 14.59
N ALA A 182 30.44 6.08 14.81
CA ALA A 182 30.53 7.54 14.85
C ALA A 182 31.52 8.03 15.92
N LYS A 183 31.54 7.39 17.10
CA LYS A 183 32.49 7.72 18.15
C LYS A 183 33.94 7.39 17.77
N ALA A 184 34.17 6.27 17.09
CA ALA A 184 35.49 5.88 16.60
C ALA A 184 36.01 6.90 15.57
N LEU A 185 35.18 7.26 14.58
CA LEU A 185 35.53 8.25 13.55
C LEU A 185 35.88 9.63 14.15
N LEU A 186 35.11 10.09 15.14
CA LEU A 186 35.38 11.35 15.83
C LEU A 186 36.66 11.34 16.68
N HIS A 187 37.10 10.17 17.14
CA HIS A 187 38.37 10.04 17.84
C HIS A 187 39.53 10.07 16.84
N ASP A 188 39.43 9.36 15.71
CA ASP A 188 40.47 9.35 14.68
C ASP A 188 40.72 10.74 14.05
N GLU A 189 39.68 11.53 13.82
CA GLU A 189 39.83 12.92 13.32
C GLU A 189 40.59 13.82 14.30
N LYS A 190 40.45 13.61 15.61
CA LYS A 190 41.14 14.40 16.64
C LYS A 190 42.63 14.10 16.77
N TYR A 191 43.09 12.95 16.27
CA TYR A 191 44.52 12.57 16.29
C TYR A 191 45.19 12.70 14.92
N SER A 192 44.43 13.07 13.89
CA SER A 192 44.91 13.21 12.50
C SER A 192 45.21 14.67 12.10
N GLY A 193 45.08 15.64 13.03
CA GLY A 193 45.40 17.06 12.83
C GLY A 193 46.36 17.57 13.89
#